data_AF-A0A934BBW3-F1
#
_entry.id   AF-A0A934BBW3-F1
#
_cell.length_a   1.000
_cell.length_b   1.000
_cell.length_c   1.000
_cell.angle_alpha   90.00
_cell.angle_beta   90.00
_cell.angle_gamma   90.00
#
_symmetry.space_group_name_H-M   'P 1'
#
loop_
_entity.id
_entity.type
_entity.pdbx_description
1 polymer ?
#
loop_
_entity_poly.entity_id
_entity_poly.type
_entity_poly.pdbx_seq_one_letter_code
_entity_poly.pdbx_strand_id
1 'polypeptide(L)' 'MEAFQRRLQEFNREVQQKQREMVVEYAQKIAAAAQAVGQKEGYTAILDKGNEALIRIVLYHQPALDVTDSIIKEFDRQNP' A
#
# COMPACT_ATOMS: atom_id res chain seq x y z
N MET A 1 6.77 -23.81 -33.11
CA MET A 1 7.56 -22.71 -32.51
C MET A 1 6.68 -21.52 -32.15
N GLU A 2 5.75 -21.10 -33.02
CA GLU A 2 4.86 -19.94 -32.76
C GLU A 2 3.93 -20.11 -31.55
N ALA A 3 3.35 -21.29 -31.33
CA ALA A 3 2.49 -21.55 -30.18
C ALA A 3 3.22 -21.39 -28.83
N PHE A 4 4.50 -21.77 -28.77
CA PHE A 4 5.34 -21.59 -27.59
C PHE A 4 5.65 -20.11 -27.32
N GLN A 5 6.00 -19.36 -28.38
CA GLN A 5 6.24 -17.92 -28.28
C GLN A 5 4.98 -17.14 -27.85
N ARG A 6 3.80 -17.49 -28.39
CA ARG A 6 2.53 -16.90 -27.97
C ARG A 6 2.23 -17.19 -26.50
N ARG A 7 2.41 -18.43 -26.05
CA ARG A 7 2.17 -18.83 -24.66
C ARG A 7 3.12 -18.14 -23.68
N LEU A 8 4.38 -17.91 -24.06
CA LEU A 8 5.33 -17.10 -23.29
C LEU A 8 4.87 -15.64 -23.15
N GLN A 9 4.34 -15.04 -24.22
CA GLN A 9 3.83 -13.67 -24.17
C GLN A 9 2.57 -13.55 -23.30
N GLU A 10 1.64 -14.51 -23.41
CA GLU A 10 0.45 -14.58 -22.57
C GLU A 10 0.82 -14.75 -21.09
N PHE A 11 1.77 -15.64 -20.78
CA PHE A 11 2.27 -15.84 -19.44
C PHE A 11 2.88 -14.58 -18.85
N ASN A 12 3.74 -13.89 -19.60
CA ASN A 12 4.34 -12.62 -19.13
C ASN A 12 3.27 -11.54 -18.86
N ARG A 13 2.23 -11.46 -19.69
CA ARG A 13 1.11 -10.53 -19.46
C ARG A 13 0.33 -10.89 -18.19
N GLU A 14 0.02 -12.17 -17.99
CA GLU A 14 -0.70 -12.64 -16.80
C GLU A 14 0.11 -12.38 -15.52
N VAL A 15 1.42 -12.66 -15.55
CA VAL A 15 2.32 -12.36 -14.42
C VAL A 15 2.31 -10.88 -14.08
N GLN A 16 2.47 -10.00 -15.08
CA GLN A 16 2.43 -8.56 -14.85
C GLN A 16 1.06 -8.07 -14.36
N GLN A 17 -0.02 -8.67 -14.85
CA GLN A 17 -1.37 -8.34 -14.39
C GLN A 17 -1.58 -8.74 -12.94
N LYS A 18 -1.24 -9.97 -12.56
CA LYS A 18 -1.32 -10.45 -11.18
C LYS A 18 -0.47 -9.61 -10.22
N GLN A 19 0.72 -9.21 -10.63
CA GLN A 19 1.54 -8.29 -9.83
C GLN A 19 0.83 -6.97 -9.56
N ARG A 20 0.21 -6.36 -10.58
CA ARG A 20 -0.57 -5.12 -10.39
C ARG A 20 -1.78 -5.32 -9.50
N GLU A 21 -2.53 -6.40 -9.72
CA GLU A 21 -3.73 -6.71 -8.92
C GLU A 21 -3.38 -6.89 -7.45
N MET A 22 -2.31 -7.64 -7.13
CA MET A 22 -1.84 -7.81 -5.76
C MET A 22 -1.44 -6.47 -5.11
N VAL A 23 -0.74 -5.60 -5.85
CA VAL A 23 -0.35 -4.28 -5.34
C VAL A 23 -1.58 -3.40 -5.06
N VAL A 24 -2.58 -3.42 -5.95
CA VAL A 24 -3.83 -2.66 -5.77
C VAL A 24 -4.61 -3.16 -4.56
N GLU A 25 -4.76 -4.47 -4.42
CA GLU A 25 -5.44 -5.07 -3.27
C GLU A 25 -4.74 -4.70 -1.96
N TYR A 26 -3.41 -4.76 -1.93
CA TYR A 26 -2.62 -4.41 -0.75
C TYR A 26 -2.77 -2.92 -0.39
N ALA A 27 -2.72 -2.03 -1.39
CA ALA A 27 -2.93 -0.59 -1.19
C ALA A 27 -4.33 -0.29 -0.62
N GLN A 28 -5.36 -1.00 -1.08
CA GLN A 28 -6.73 -0.85 -0.55
C GLN A 28 -6.82 -1.29 0.92
N LYS A 29 -6.17 -2.39 1.29
CA LYS A 29 -6.15 -2.87 2.68
C LYS A 29 -5.42 -1.88 3.60
N ILE A 30 -4.30 -1.30 3.16
CA ILE A 30 -3.62 -0.24 3.91
C ILE A 30 -4.53 0.98 4.08
N ALA A 31 -5.21 1.41 3.02
CA ALA A 31 -6.12 2.55 3.08
C ALA A 31 -7.27 2.33 4.09
N ALA A 32 -7.83 1.12 4.13
CA ALA A 32 -8.85 0.75 5.10
C ALA A 32 -8.35 0.79 6.56
N ALA A 33 -7.15 0.27 6.82
CA ALA A 33 -6.52 0.34 8.13
C ALA A 33 -6.22 1.80 8.54
N ALA A 34 -5.68 2.61 7.63
CA ALA A 34 -5.42 4.02 7.85
C ALA A 34 -6.70 4.80 8.17
N GLN A 35 -7.79 4.53 7.44
CA GLN A 35 -9.09 5.14 7.71
C GLN A 35 -9.62 4.77 9.09
N ALA A 36 -9.51 3.50 9.49
CA ALA A 36 -9.95 3.05 10.81
C ALA A 36 -9.17 3.73 11.95
N VAL A 37 -7.84 3.84 11.82
CA VAL A 37 -7.00 4.57 12.78
C VAL A 37 -7.37 6.05 12.82
N GLY A 38 -7.50 6.69 11.66
CA GLY A 38 -7.87 8.10 11.54
C GLY A 38 -9.19 8.41 12.25
N GLN A 39 -10.22 7.58 12.05
CA GLN A 39 -11.51 7.72 12.71
C GLN A 39 -11.42 7.50 14.22
N LYS A 40 -10.69 6.48 14.67
CA LYS A 40 -10.55 6.13 16.09
C LYS A 40 -9.82 7.20 16.89
N GLU A 41 -8.79 7.80 16.31
CA GLU A 41 -7.92 8.79 16.98
C GLU A 41 -8.36 10.24 16.71
N GLY A 42 -9.36 10.45 15.86
CA GLY A 42 -9.94 11.78 15.59
C GLY A 42 -9.17 12.63 14.58
N TYR A 43 -8.35 12.00 13.73
CA TYR A 43 -7.65 12.71 12.66
C TYR A 43 -8.60 13.03 11.50
N THR A 44 -8.50 14.25 10.98
CA THR A 44 -9.20 14.66 9.75
C THR A 44 -8.47 14.19 8.49
N ALA A 45 -7.16 14.02 8.56
CA ALA A 45 -6.33 13.58 7.44
C ALA A 45 -5.07 12.86 7.93
N ILE A 46 -4.59 11.91 7.12
CA ILE A 46 -3.29 11.23 7.28
C ILE A 46 -2.47 11.55 6.02
N LEU A 47 -1.24 12.01 6.21
CA LEU A 47 -0.30 12.32 5.13
C LEU A 47 0.83 11.29 5.14
N ASP A 48 1.06 10.64 3.99
CA ASP A 48 2.24 9.80 3.81
C ASP A 48 3.48 10.69 3.84
N LYS A 49 4.50 10.29 4.62
CA LYS A 49 5.78 10.98 4.71
C LYS A 49 6.54 10.93 3.38
N GLY A 50 6.23 9.95 2.53
CA GLY A 50 6.98 9.63 1.34
C GLY A 50 8.27 8.88 1.67
N ASN A 51 9.11 8.71 0.66
CA ASN A 51 10.36 7.97 0.75
C ASN A 51 11.54 8.92 0.58
N GLU A 52 12.49 8.90 1.53
CA GLU A 52 13.69 9.75 1.46
C GLU A 52 14.54 9.51 0.20
N ALA A 53 14.48 8.32 -0.39
CA ALA A 53 15.23 7.95 -1.59
C ALA A 53 14.57 8.39 -2.91
N LEU A 54 13.26 8.69 -2.91
CA LEU A 54 12.53 9.07 -4.12
C LEU A 54 11.98 10.49 -4.00
N ILE A 55 11.00 10.67 -3.10
CA ILE A 55 10.33 11.94 -2.85
C ILE A 55 9.89 11.96 -1.38
N ARG A 56 10.44 12.92 -0.62
CA ARG A 56 9.98 13.24 0.73
C ARG A 56 8.83 14.25 0.65
N ILE A 57 7.66 13.85 1.14
CA ILE A 57 6.45 14.67 1.13
C ILE A 57 6.37 15.49 2.42
N VAL A 58 6.63 14.86 3.57
CA VAL A 58 6.62 15.51 4.88
C VAL A 58 8.05 15.85 5.31
N LEU A 59 8.37 17.15 5.35
CA LEU A 59 9.70 17.63 5.71
C LEU A 59 9.94 17.53 7.22
N TYR A 60 8.94 17.91 8.03
CA TYR A 60 9.00 17.89 9.48
C TYR A 60 7.63 17.56 10.06
N HIS A 61 7.62 16.78 11.15
CA HIS A 61 6.44 16.50 11.94
C HIS A 61 6.86 16.24 13.39
N GLN A 62 5.93 16.41 14.33
CA GLN A 62 6.14 15.93 15.69
C GLN A 62 6.09 14.38 15.69
N PRO A 63 7.02 13.67 16.36
CA PRO A 63 7.02 12.21 16.38
C PRO A 63 5.73 11.58 16.91
N ALA A 64 5.06 12.25 17.85
CA ALA A 64 3.79 11.79 18.41
C ALA A 64 2.60 11.79 17.41
N LEU A 65 2.75 12.44 16.25
CA LEU A 65 1.74 12.42 15.17
C LEU A 65 1.98 11.28 14.17
N ASP A 66 3.05 10.51 14.34
CA ASP A 66 3.32 9.36 13.50
C ASP A 66 2.41 8.19 13.88
N VAL A 67 1.51 7.85 12.98
CA VAL A 67 0.53 6.77 13.14
C VAL A 67 0.94 5.50 12.39
N THR A 68 2.13 5.43 11.79
CA THR A 68 2.55 4.27 10.98
C THR A 68 2.41 2.96 11.75
N ASP A 69 2.89 2.89 13.00
CA ASP A 69 2.78 1.69 13.83
C ASP A 69 1.33 1.34 14.20
N SER A 70 0.48 2.35 14.44
CA SER A 70 -0.95 2.13 14.70
C SER A 70 -1.64 1.54 13.47
N ILE A 71 -1.29 2.03 12.27
CA ILE A 71 -1.83 1.53 11.00
C ILE A 71 -1.38 0.10 10.74
N ILE A 72 -0.11 -0.24 10.98
CA ILE A 72 0.40 -1.62 10.85
C ILE A 72 -0.38 -2.57 11.76
N LYS A 73 -0.55 -2.21 13.04
CA LYS A 73 -1.30 -3.03 14.00
C LYS A 73 -2.76 -3.22 13.57
N GLU A 74 -3.39 -2.16 13.08
CA GLU A 74 -4.77 -2.22 12.61
C GLU A 74 -4.90 -3.03 11.33
N PHE A 75 -3.92 -2.94 10.42
CA PHE A 75 -3.83 -3.77 9.23
C PHE A 75 -3.74 -5.25 9.57
N ASP A 76 -2.80 -5.63 10.44
CA ASP A 76 -2.61 -7.04 10.86
C ASP A 76 -3.87 -7.57 11.55
N ARG A 77 -4.54 -6.73 12.36
CA ARG A 77 -5.81 -7.07 13.01
C ARG A 77 -6.94 -7.34 12.01
N GLN A 78 -6.98 -6.60 10.91
CA GLN A 78 -7.99 -6.75 9.85
C GLN A 78 -7.65 -7.87 8.85
N ASN A 79 -6.37 -8.27 8.77
CA ASN A 79 -5.84 -9.20 7.77
C ASN A 79 -4.93 -10.27 8.45
N PRO A 80 -5.51 -11.25 9.15
CA PRO A 80 -4.77 -12.32 9.83
C PRO A 80 -4.13 -13.35 8.90
#